data_AF-A0A6A2Z490-F1
#
_entry.id   AF-A0A6A2Z490-F1
#
_cell.length_a   1.000
_cell.length_b   1.000
_cell.length_c   1.000
_cell.angle_alpha   90.00
_cell.angle_beta   90.00
_cell.angle_gamma   90.00
#
_symmetry.space_group_name_H-M   'P 1'
#
loop_
_entity.id
_entity.type
_entity.pdbx_description
1 polymer ?
#
loop_
_entity_poly.entity_id
_entity_poly.type
_entity_poly.pdbx_seq_one_letter_code
_entity_poly.pdbx_strand_id
1 'polypeptide(L)'
;MAGWFGSQSATVATMFVTSTPSADLALTNLAYCSPSDLQSFAVLGSKLFLANIGDAFVLSVVTLSFENLTCRQFLVTNSFPSSTCRFIPLQDFNLALLRVELEFVKKGTKNEQVDAVLLANQLRKRLINQVMTVGQKVTFEYHGNNYIFTISQAQLEGQETSGAPERGMISGDTYFIFDAQNSSGIKVVNQREAAISNIFRHKEFNLQSLGIGGLSAEFADIFRRAFGSRVFPPHVTNKLGIKHVKGMLLYGPSGTGKTLMARQIGKMLNGKEPKMERN
;
A
#
# COMPACT_ATOMS: atom_id res chain seq x y z
N MET A 1 28.93 -7.33 9.23
CA MET A 1 28.99 -8.63 8.53
C MET A 1 27.57 -9.05 8.23
N ALA A 2 27.29 -9.29 6.95
CA ALA A 2 25.95 -9.45 6.38
C ALA A 2 25.20 -10.65 6.98
N GLY A 3 23.93 -10.42 7.34
CA GLY A 3 23.03 -11.46 7.81
C GLY A 3 22.57 -12.33 6.65
N TRP A 4 22.71 -13.64 6.81
CA TRP A 4 22.18 -14.67 5.93
C TRP A 4 20.66 -14.53 5.75
N PHE A 5 20.25 -14.12 4.55
CA PHE A 5 18.88 -14.34 4.08
C PHE A 5 18.75 -15.81 3.65
N GLY A 6 17.70 -16.47 4.16
CA GLY A 6 17.41 -17.88 3.93
C GLY A 6 17.24 -18.20 2.44
N SER A 7 18.28 -18.80 1.86
CA SER A 7 18.21 -19.47 0.56
C SER A 7 17.82 -20.93 0.78
N GLN A 8 16.52 -21.23 0.81
CA GLN A 8 16.09 -22.55 0.36
C GLN A 8 16.20 -22.55 -1.16
N SER A 9 16.96 -23.52 -1.70
CA SER A 9 17.33 -23.68 -3.12
C SER A 9 16.13 -23.43 -4.06
N ALA A 10 16.04 -22.22 -4.58
CA ALA A 10 15.16 -21.91 -5.70
C ALA A 10 15.94 -22.21 -6.98
N THR A 11 15.38 -23.04 -7.86
CA THR A 11 15.94 -23.25 -9.21
C THR A 11 15.96 -21.91 -9.93
N VAL A 12 17.15 -21.33 -10.05
CA VAL A 12 17.37 -20.10 -10.81
C VAL A 12 17.26 -20.45 -12.29
N ALA A 13 16.24 -19.91 -12.95
CA ALA A 13 16.04 -20.07 -14.37
C ALA A 13 16.49 -18.80 -15.10
N THR A 14 17.36 -18.95 -16.09
CA THR A 14 17.69 -17.87 -17.01
C THR A 14 16.57 -17.74 -18.02
N MET A 15 15.83 -16.64 -17.97
CA MET A 15 14.73 -16.39 -18.90
C MET A 15 15.02 -15.17 -19.77
N PHE A 16 14.53 -15.22 -21.00
CA PHE A 16 14.63 -14.09 -21.93
C PHE A 16 13.48 -13.14 -21.68
N VAL A 17 13.82 -11.85 -21.71
CA VAL A 17 12.85 -10.80 -21.46
C VAL A 17 12.39 -10.21 -22.80
N THR A 18 11.09 -10.03 -23.00
CA THR A 18 10.52 -9.51 -24.27
C THR A 18 9.59 -8.33 -24.04
N SER A 19 9.00 -7.77 -25.09
CA SER A 19 8.02 -6.69 -25.00
C SER A 19 6.62 -7.23 -24.62
N THR A 20 5.82 -6.42 -23.93
CA THR A 20 4.42 -6.75 -23.61
C THR A 20 3.60 -6.94 -24.89
N PRO A 21 2.80 -8.02 -25.00
CA PRO A 21 2.09 -8.36 -26.24
C PRO A 21 0.97 -7.38 -26.60
N SER A 22 0.43 -6.63 -25.63
CA SER A 22 -0.49 -5.54 -25.87
C SER A 22 -0.31 -4.41 -24.85
N ALA A 23 -0.76 -3.20 -25.21
CA ALA A 23 -0.68 -2.03 -24.33
C ALA A 23 -1.54 -2.19 -23.06
N ASP A 24 -2.69 -2.87 -23.16
CA ASP A 24 -3.62 -3.06 -22.04
C ASP A 24 -3.00 -3.95 -20.95
N LEU A 25 -2.21 -4.93 -21.35
CA LEU A 25 -1.47 -5.83 -20.44
C LEU A 25 -0.32 -5.10 -19.74
N ALA A 26 0.25 -4.05 -20.33
CA ALA A 26 1.28 -3.26 -19.68
C ALA A 26 0.74 -2.51 -18.43
N LEU A 27 -0.55 -2.19 -18.41
CA LEU A 27 -1.17 -1.48 -17.29
C LEU A 27 -1.44 -2.40 -16.08
N THR A 28 -1.39 -3.73 -16.23
CA THR A 28 -1.75 -4.68 -15.14
C THR A 28 -0.65 -4.85 -14.10
N ASN A 29 0.57 -4.43 -14.41
CA ASN A 29 1.76 -4.62 -13.57
C ASN A 29 2.06 -6.11 -13.24
N LEU A 30 1.68 -7.02 -14.14
CA LEU A 30 1.94 -8.46 -14.02
C LEU A 30 3.11 -8.88 -14.91
N ALA A 31 3.85 -9.88 -14.46
CA ALA A 31 4.72 -10.66 -15.34
C ALA A 31 3.88 -11.75 -16.03
N TYR A 32 4.10 -11.94 -17.32
CA TYR A 32 3.41 -12.95 -18.11
C TYR A 32 4.43 -13.98 -18.56
N CYS A 33 4.14 -15.27 -18.35
CA CYS A 33 5.00 -16.37 -18.79
C CYS A 33 4.20 -17.48 -19.50
N SER A 34 4.92 -18.46 -20.04
CA SER A 34 4.30 -19.62 -20.66
C SER A 34 3.62 -20.52 -19.61
N PRO A 35 2.53 -21.24 -19.96
CA PRO A 35 1.88 -22.19 -19.04
C PRO A 35 2.82 -23.24 -18.46
N SER A 36 3.80 -23.68 -19.25
CA SER A 36 4.82 -24.65 -18.85
C SER A 36 5.75 -24.11 -17.76
N ASP A 37 6.03 -22.80 -17.77
CA ASP A 37 6.95 -22.17 -16.83
C ASP A 37 6.25 -21.70 -15.54
N LEU A 38 4.93 -21.46 -15.57
CA LEU A 38 4.18 -20.89 -14.43
C LEU A 38 4.37 -21.66 -13.12
N GLN A 39 4.35 -23.00 -13.19
CA GLN A 39 4.47 -23.86 -12.01
C GLN A 39 5.81 -23.69 -11.28
N SER A 40 6.86 -23.26 -11.97
CA SER A 40 8.16 -22.99 -11.35
C SER A 40 8.11 -21.80 -10.36
N PHE A 41 7.11 -20.93 -10.49
CA PHE A 41 6.90 -19.75 -9.65
C PHE A 41 5.80 -19.91 -8.59
N ALA A 42 5.21 -21.11 -8.49
CA ALA A 42 4.12 -21.38 -7.54
C ALA A 42 4.62 -21.29 -6.09
N VAL A 43 3.96 -20.45 -5.30
CA VAL A 43 4.20 -20.33 -3.86
C VAL A 43 3.42 -21.42 -3.14
N LEU A 44 4.15 -22.41 -2.59
CA LEU A 44 3.58 -23.58 -1.92
C LEU A 44 2.59 -23.17 -0.82
N GLY A 45 1.43 -23.82 -0.80
CA GLY A 45 0.36 -23.53 0.17
C GLY A 45 -0.50 -22.31 -0.16
N SER A 46 -0.30 -21.67 -1.32
CA SER A 46 -1.11 -20.54 -1.78
C SER A 46 -1.51 -20.70 -3.25
N LYS A 47 -2.42 -19.83 -3.71
CA LYS A 47 -2.78 -19.70 -5.14
C LYS A 47 -1.91 -18.66 -5.88
N LEU A 48 -0.83 -18.20 -5.25
CA LEU A 48 0.02 -17.13 -5.77
C LEU A 48 1.19 -17.70 -6.56
N PHE A 49 1.53 -16.98 -7.63
CA PHE A 49 2.72 -17.24 -8.43
C PHE A 49 3.58 -15.97 -8.41
N LEU A 50 4.75 -16.04 -7.80
CA LEU A 50 5.61 -14.87 -7.57
C LEU A 50 7.02 -15.17 -8.09
N ALA A 51 7.52 -14.28 -8.93
CA ALA A 51 8.88 -14.34 -9.45
C ALA A 51 9.67 -13.13 -8.98
N ASN A 52 10.87 -13.38 -8.47
CA ASN A 52 11.89 -12.35 -8.37
C ASN A 52 12.60 -12.26 -9.73
N ILE A 53 12.62 -11.06 -10.30
CA ILE A 53 13.23 -10.76 -11.60
C ILE A 53 14.50 -9.94 -11.33
N GLY A 54 15.64 -10.56 -11.58
CA GLY A 54 16.95 -10.05 -11.16
C GLY A 54 17.05 -9.94 -9.64
N ASP A 55 17.83 -8.95 -9.18
CA ASP A 55 17.94 -8.61 -7.76
C ASP A 55 16.96 -7.51 -7.33
N ALA A 56 16.13 -6.99 -8.26
CA ALA A 56 15.48 -5.68 -8.09
C ALA A 56 13.97 -5.72 -7.86
N PHE A 57 13.20 -6.64 -8.46
CA PHE A 57 11.73 -6.58 -8.40
C PHE A 57 11.09 -7.96 -8.22
N VAL A 58 9.99 -8.00 -7.46
CA VAL A 58 9.10 -9.16 -7.41
C VAL A 58 7.82 -8.83 -8.16
N LEU A 59 7.46 -9.65 -9.14
CA LEU A 59 6.21 -9.52 -9.89
C LEU A 59 5.33 -10.76 -9.69
N SER A 60 4.02 -10.53 -9.65
CA SER A 60 3.03 -11.59 -9.75
C SER A 60 2.99 -12.11 -11.18
N VAL A 61 3.09 -13.44 -11.32
CA VAL A 61 3.19 -14.12 -12.60
C VAL A 61 1.84 -14.70 -12.99
N VAL A 62 1.41 -14.48 -14.23
CA VAL A 62 0.17 -15.06 -14.77
C VAL A 62 0.44 -15.64 -16.14
N THR A 63 -0.32 -16.67 -16.53
CA THR A 63 -0.21 -17.25 -17.87
C THR A 63 -1.05 -16.50 -18.88
N LEU A 64 -0.51 -16.35 -20.10
CA LEU A 64 -1.30 -15.96 -21.25
C LEU A 64 -1.87 -17.21 -21.92
N SER A 65 -3.19 -17.36 -21.87
CA SER A 65 -3.93 -18.36 -22.64
C SER A 65 -4.06 -17.90 -24.10
N PHE A 66 -2.96 -17.83 -24.83
CA PHE A 66 -3.00 -17.66 -26.28
C PHE A 66 -2.42 -18.91 -26.93
N GLU A 67 -3.18 -19.52 -27.83
CA GLU A 67 -2.88 -20.79 -28.50
C GLU A 67 -1.57 -20.83 -29.30
N ASN A 68 -0.80 -19.74 -29.41
CA ASN A 68 0.43 -19.72 -30.23
C ASN A 68 1.54 -18.82 -29.65
N LEU A 69 2.01 -19.09 -28.42
CA LEU A 69 3.28 -18.55 -27.95
C LEU A 69 4.14 -19.63 -27.29
N THR A 70 4.82 -20.41 -28.13
CA THR A 70 6.12 -21.01 -27.75
C THR A 70 7.13 -19.88 -27.59
N CYS A 71 7.32 -19.35 -26.38
CA CYS A 71 8.61 -18.78 -25.96
C CYS A 71 8.63 -18.39 -24.48
N ARG A 72 9.79 -18.66 -23.86
CA ARG A 72 10.19 -18.25 -22.52
C ARG A 72 10.25 -16.72 -22.47
N GLN A 73 9.27 -16.07 -21.85
CA GLN A 73 9.20 -14.60 -21.81
C GLN A 73 8.95 -14.14 -20.36
N PHE A 74 9.82 -13.26 -19.88
CA PHE A 74 9.61 -12.38 -18.72
C PHE A 74 9.61 -10.93 -19.22
N LEU A 75 9.10 -9.95 -18.45
CA LEU A 75 8.76 -8.62 -18.98
C LEU A 75 9.39 -7.48 -18.15
N VAL A 76 10.48 -6.91 -18.64
CA VAL A 76 11.04 -5.57 -18.34
C VAL A 76 11.80 -5.12 -19.60
N THR A 77 11.84 -3.83 -19.91
CA THR A 77 12.44 -3.30 -21.15
C THR A 77 13.85 -3.85 -21.45
N ASN A 78 14.02 -4.31 -22.70
CA ASN A 78 15.19 -4.83 -23.39
C ASN A 78 15.48 -6.33 -23.21
N SER A 79 15.70 -6.99 -24.36
CA SER A 79 15.98 -8.42 -24.52
C SER A 79 17.36 -8.79 -23.97
N PHE A 80 17.46 -8.85 -22.65
CA PHE A 80 18.64 -9.34 -21.94
C PHE A 80 18.26 -10.59 -21.14
N PRO A 81 19.15 -11.60 -21.06
CA PRO A 81 18.96 -12.72 -20.16
C PRO A 81 18.94 -12.20 -18.72
N SER A 82 17.84 -12.44 -18.01
CA SER A 82 17.68 -12.05 -16.61
C SER A 82 17.55 -13.29 -15.74
N SER A 83 18.18 -13.28 -14.57
CA SER A 83 17.96 -14.32 -13.56
C SER A 83 16.54 -14.19 -13.03
N THR A 84 15.79 -15.29 -13.09
CA THR A 84 14.45 -15.36 -12.49
C THR A 84 14.41 -16.52 -11.52
N CYS A 85 13.85 -16.29 -10.35
CA CYS A 85 13.65 -17.35 -9.37
C CYS A 85 12.31 -17.18 -8.68
N ARG A 86 11.79 -18.29 -8.15
CA ARG A 86 10.59 -18.26 -7.32
C ARG A 86 10.82 -17.39 -6.09
N PHE A 87 9.93 -16.44 -5.88
CA PHE A 87 9.89 -15.67 -4.65
C PHE A 87 8.92 -16.32 -3.66
N ILE A 88 9.37 -16.51 -2.42
CA ILE A 88 8.53 -17.01 -1.33
C ILE A 88 8.39 -15.86 -0.32
N PRO A 89 7.18 -15.29 -0.15
CA PRO A 89 6.96 -14.23 0.82
C PRO A 89 7.15 -14.76 2.24
N LEU A 90 7.67 -13.90 3.13
CA LEU A 90 7.79 -14.21 4.55
C LEU A 90 6.41 -14.26 5.22
N GLN A 91 6.36 -14.77 6.46
CA GLN A 91 5.17 -14.57 7.32
C GLN A 91 5.00 -13.06 7.56
N ASP A 92 3.75 -12.57 7.52
CA ASP A 92 3.40 -11.14 7.66
C ASP A 92 3.95 -10.19 6.58
N PHE A 93 3.94 -10.65 5.33
CA PHE A 93 4.45 -9.88 4.17
C PHE A 93 3.44 -8.86 3.58
N ASN A 94 2.31 -8.62 4.24
CA ASN A 94 1.30 -7.66 3.78
C ASN A 94 1.71 -6.22 4.09
N LEU A 95 1.41 -5.31 3.18
CA LEU A 95 1.64 -3.88 3.35
C LEU A 95 0.56 -3.26 4.22
N ALA A 96 0.99 -2.62 5.32
CA ALA A 96 0.16 -1.70 6.08
C ALA A 96 0.06 -0.34 5.38
N LEU A 97 1.19 0.16 4.88
CA LEU A 97 1.29 1.47 4.25
C LEU A 97 2.14 1.40 2.98
N LEU A 98 1.67 2.07 1.94
CA LEU A 98 2.37 2.30 0.69
C LEU A 98 2.31 3.79 0.34
N ARG A 99 3.46 4.44 0.31
CA ARG A 99 3.60 5.81 -0.16
C ARG A 99 4.03 5.82 -1.62
N VAL A 100 3.32 6.58 -2.44
CA VAL A 100 3.54 6.64 -3.87
C VAL A 100 3.59 8.08 -4.36
N GLU A 101 4.53 8.37 -5.26
CA GLU A 101 4.65 9.63 -5.95
C GLU A 101 3.98 9.54 -7.32
N LEU A 102 3.04 10.46 -7.59
CA LEU A 102 2.26 10.52 -8.82
C LEU A 102 2.87 11.49 -9.84
N GLU A 103 2.97 11.03 -11.09
CA GLU A 103 3.37 11.83 -12.24
C GLU A 103 2.48 11.53 -13.45
N PHE A 104 2.31 12.49 -14.36
CA PHE A 104 1.71 12.21 -15.66
C PHE A 104 2.69 11.48 -16.57
N VAL A 105 2.21 10.47 -17.31
CA VAL A 105 3.03 9.82 -18.38
C VAL A 105 3.43 10.84 -19.44
N LYS A 106 2.51 11.73 -19.82
CA LYS A 106 2.76 12.84 -20.74
C LYS A 106 2.64 14.15 -19.96
N LYS A 107 3.77 14.79 -19.68
CA LYS A 107 3.80 16.12 -19.04
C LYS A 107 3.05 17.10 -19.95
N GLY A 108 2.04 17.76 -19.40
CA GLY A 108 1.24 18.77 -20.07
C GLY A 108 0.90 19.91 -19.12
N THR A 109 0.27 20.96 -19.62
CA THR A 109 -0.21 22.12 -18.82
C THR A 109 -1.52 21.86 -18.07
N LYS A 110 -1.95 20.60 -18.00
CA LYS A 110 -3.23 20.22 -17.41
C LYS A 110 -3.09 20.18 -15.88
N ASN A 111 -4.03 20.83 -15.21
CA ASN A 111 -4.21 20.68 -13.78
C ASN A 111 -5.33 19.66 -13.52
N GLU A 112 -5.03 18.57 -12.82
CA GLU A 112 -6.04 17.58 -12.40
C GLU A 112 -6.16 17.53 -10.88
N GLN A 113 -7.38 17.26 -10.41
CA GLN A 113 -7.62 16.92 -9.02
C GLN A 113 -7.83 15.41 -8.91
N VAL A 114 -7.05 14.77 -8.05
CA VAL A 114 -7.08 13.33 -7.83
C VAL A 114 -7.63 13.07 -6.43
N ASP A 115 -8.79 12.42 -6.35
CA ASP A 115 -9.36 11.97 -5.08
C ASP A 115 -8.60 10.74 -4.57
N ALA A 116 -7.90 10.90 -3.45
CA ALA A 116 -7.08 9.85 -2.85
C ALA A 116 -7.89 8.61 -2.45
N VAL A 117 -9.14 8.78 -2.00
CA VAL A 117 -9.99 7.66 -1.56
C VAL A 117 -10.41 6.82 -2.75
N LEU A 118 -10.88 7.47 -3.82
CA LEU A 118 -11.30 6.78 -5.04
C LEU A 118 -10.12 6.09 -5.72
N LEU A 119 -9.00 6.79 -5.85
CA LEU A 119 -7.79 6.25 -6.45
C LEU A 119 -7.25 5.06 -5.64
N ALA A 120 -7.16 5.18 -4.31
CA ALA A 120 -6.73 4.06 -3.45
C ALA A 120 -7.62 2.83 -3.61
N ASN A 121 -8.94 3.02 -3.67
CA ASN A 121 -9.87 1.91 -3.85
C ASN A 121 -9.71 1.23 -5.22
N GLN A 122 -9.45 1.99 -6.29
CA GLN A 122 -9.20 1.44 -7.61
C GLN A 122 -7.87 0.70 -7.67
N LEU A 123 -6.78 1.30 -7.18
CA LEU A 123 -5.46 0.67 -7.14
C LEU A 123 -5.47 -0.60 -6.29
N ARG A 124 -6.11 -0.57 -5.12
CA ARG A 124 -6.23 -1.75 -4.26
C ARG A 124 -6.97 -2.89 -4.95
N LYS A 125 -8.12 -2.62 -5.59
CA LYS A 125 -8.87 -3.66 -6.32
C LYS A 125 -8.06 -4.25 -7.46
N ARG A 126 -7.28 -3.42 -8.15
CA ARG A 126 -6.50 -3.82 -9.31
C ARG A 126 -5.23 -4.60 -8.96
N LEU A 127 -4.54 -4.18 -7.90
CA LEU A 127 -3.20 -4.64 -7.56
C LEU A 127 -3.18 -5.54 -6.32
N ILE A 128 -4.34 -6.02 -5.86
CA ILE A 128 -4.43 -6.93 -4.72
C ILE A 128 -3.58 -8.18 -4.97
N ASN A 129 -2.89 -8.64 -3.92
CA ASN A 129 -1.94 -9.75 -3.96
C ASN A 129 -0.72 -9.56 -4.87
N GLN A 130 -0.50 -8.35 -5.40
CA GLN A 130 0.75 -8.01 -6.07
C GLN A 130 1.79 -7.51 -5.08
N VAL A 131 3.05 -7.87 -5.33
CA VAL A 131 4.19 -7.38 -4.56
C VAL A 131 4.66 -6.05 -5.14
N MET A 132 4.86 -5.07 -4.28
CA MET A 132 5.36 -3.75 -4.60
C MET A 132 6.74 -3.57 -3.99
N THR A 133 7.66 -3.02 -4.78
CA THR A 133 9.04 -2.76 -4.38
C THR A 133 9.32 -1.25 -4.39
N VAL A 134 10.02 -0.73 -3.39
CA VAL A 134 10.44 0.67 -3.35
C VAL A 134 11.27 1.00 -4.60
N GLY A 135 10.97 2.13 -5.24
CA GLY A 135 11.55 2.55 -6.52
C GLY A 135 10.85 1.97 -7.76
N GLN A 136 9.97 0.97 -7.62
CA GLN A 136 9.20 0.45 -8.74
C GLN A 136 8.25 1.52 -9.28
N LYS A 137 8.19 1.62 -10.60
CA LYS A 137 7.30 2.51 -11.35
C LYS A 137 6.21 1.69 -12.01
N VAL A 138 4.97 2.12 -11.81
CA VAL A 138 3.81 1.42 -12.36
C VAL A 138 2.94 2.42 -13.12
N THR A 139 2.53 2.05 -14.32
CA THR A 139 1.64 2.86 -15.15
C THR A 139 0.20 2.47 -14.91
N PHE A 140 -0.70 3.46 -14.86
CA PHE A 140 -2.12 3.22 -14.72
C PHE A 140 -2.95 4.32 -15.38
N GLU A 141 -4.18 3.99 -15.71
CA GLU A 141 -5.16 4.94 -16.22
C GLU A 141 -6.16 5.32 -15.11
N TYR A 142 -6.43 6.62 -14.97
CA TYR A 142 -7.44 7.15 -14.07
C TYR A 142 -8.17 8.31 -14.75
N HIS A 143 -9.49 8.19 -14.87
CA HIS A 143 -10.36 9.17 -15.54
C HIS A 143 -9.87 9.60 -16.95
N GLY A 144 -9.35 8.65 -17.75
CA GLY A 144 -8.88 8.92 -19.11
C GLY A 144 -7.48 9.56 -19.19
N ASN A 145 -6.79 9.74 -18.06
CA ASN A 145 -5.40 10.18 -18.03
C ASN A 145 -4.48 9.03 -17.61
N ASN A 146 -3.31 8.98 -18.23
CA ASN A 146 -2.27 8.01 -17.91
C ASN A 146 -1.28 8.60 -16.92
N TYR A 147 -1.11 7.88 -15.82
CA TYR A 147 -0.26 8.22 -14.70
C TYR A 147 0.84 7.19 -14.51
N ILE A 148 1.92 7.64 -13.90
CA ILE A 148 2.97 6.80 -13.34
C ILE A 148 2.90 7.01 -11.83
N PHE A 149 2.80 5.94 -11.05
CA PHE A 149 3.13 6.02 -9.64
C PHE A 149 4.49 5.36 -9.38
N THR A 150 5.34 6.06 -8.65
CA THR A 150 6.63 5.54 -8.17
C THR A 150 6.49 5.22 -6.69
N ILE A 151 6.82 4.00 -6.28
CA ILE A 151 6.75 3.63 -4.85
C ILE A 151 7.91 4.30 -4.12
N SER A 152 7.60 5.25 -3.24
CA SER A 152 8.61 5.98 -2.47
C SER A 152 8.90 5.32 -1.13
N GLN A 153 7.89 4.68 -0.52
CA GLN A 153 8.04 3.98 0.76
C GLN A 153 7.04 2.83 0.87
N ALA A 154 7.47 1.72 1.48
CA ALA A 154 6.65 0.58 1.81
C ALA A 154 6.82 0.22 3.30
N GLN A 155 5.74 -0.15 3.97
CA GLN A 155 5.77 -0.61 5.37
C GLN A 155 4.85 -1.81 5.53
N LEU A 156 5.38 -2.87 6.15
CA LEU A 156 4.65 -4.10 6.44
C LEU A 156 3.78 -3.98 7.69
N GLU A 157 2.76 -4.83 7.77
CA GLU A 157 1.93 -5.00 8.97
C GLU A 157 2.79 -5.50 10.15
N GLY A 158 2.66 -4.89 11.33
CA GLY A 158 3.30 -5.35 12.57
C GLY A 158 4.79 -5.00 12.77
N GLN A 159 5.48 -4.40 11.80
CA GLN A 159 6.87 -3.95 11.96
C GLN A 159 6.97 -2.47 12.35
N GLU A 160 7.58 -2.18 13.51
CA GLU A 160 7.69 -0.80 14.00
C GLU A 160 8.89 -0.01 13.47
N THR A 161 10.12 -0.53 13.30
CA THR A 161 11.22 0.32 12.72
C THR A 161 12.58 -0.35 12.47
N SER A 162 12.74 -1.69 12.50
CA SER A 162 14.05 -2.31 12.32
C SER A 162 14.28 -2.80 10.88
N GLY A 163 14.71 -1.88 10.03
CA GLY A 163 15.00 -2.12 8.60
C GLY A 163 13.76 -1.89 7.74
N ALA A 164 13.71 -0.78 6.99
CA ALA A 164 12.57 -0.50 6.11
C ALA A 164 12.44 -1.66 5.12
N PRO A 165 11.33 -2.40 5.10
CA PRO A 165 11.14 -3.45 4.13
C PRO A 165 11.08 -2.79 2.75
N GLU A 166 12.03 -3.13 1.87
CA GLU A 166 12.07 -2.59 0.52
C GLU A 166 10.90 -3.11 -0.35
N ARG A 167 10.17 -4.13 0.13
CA ARG A 167 9.10 -4.81 -0.61
C ARG A 167 7.97 -5.27 0.31
N GLY A 168 6.75 -5.34 -0.22
CA GLY A 168 5.60 -5.95 0.47
C GLY A 168 4.43 -6.19 -0.47
N MET A 169 3.46 -7.00 -0.04
CA MET A 169 2.28 -7.38 -0.82
C MET A 169 1.08 -6.49 -0.52
N ILE A 170 0.38 -6.01 -1.54
CA ILE A 170 -0.86 -5.23 -1.35
C ILE A 170 -1.97 -6.16 -0.86
N SER A 171 -2.57 -5.78 0.27
CA SER A 171 -3.71 -6.43 0.90
C SER A 171 -4.98 -5.57 0.78
N GLY A 172 -6.11 -6.11 1.25
CA GLY A 172 -7.37 -5.37 1.39
C GLY A 172 -7.28 -4.15 2.31
N ASP A 173 -6.28 -4.14 3.20
CA ASP A 173 -6.14 -3.15 4.26
C ASP A 173 -4.97 -2.19 4.03
N THR A 174 -4.18 -2.40 2.97
CA THR A 174 -3.08 -1.51 2.60
C THR A 174 -3.56 -0.06 2.43
N TYR A 175 -2.90 0.84 3.15
CA TYR A 175 -3.14 2.27 3.10
C TYR A 175 -2.24 2.94 2.07
N PHE A 176 -2.82 3.80 1.23
CA PHE A 176 -2.08 4.53 0.20
C PHE A 176 -1.91 5.99 0.59
N ILE A 177 -0.67 6.48 0.57
CA ILE A 177 -0.36 7.91 0.64
C ILE A 177 0.10 8.36 -0.74
N PHE A 178 -0.59 9.34 -1.32
CA PHE A 178 -0.22 9.91 -2.61
C PHE A 178 0.48 11.25 -2.41
N ASP A 179 1.68 11.36 -2.95
CA ASP A 179 2.36 12.63 -3.14
C ASP A 179 2.36 12.99 -4.62
N ALA A 180 2.39 14.28 -4.92
CA ALA A 180 2.62 14.78 -6.25
C ALA A 180 3.53 16.00 -6.15
N GLN A 181 4.44 16.15 -7.11
CA GLN A 181 5.30 17.34 -7.15
C GLN A 181 4.45 18.59 -7.39
N ASN A 182 4.80 19.70 -6.75
CA ASN A 182 4.07 20.97 -6.89
C ASN A 182 4.00 21.46 -8.36
N SER A 183 4.98 21.09 -9.18
CA SER A 183 5.06 21.42 -10.61
C SER A 183 4.34 20.41 -11.53
N SER A 184 3.80 19.32 -11.00
CA SER A 184 3.19 18.24 -11.80
C SER A 184 1.80 18.60 -12.35
N GLY A 185 1.15 19.64 -11.81
CA GLY A 185 -0.26 19.95 -12.09
C GLY A 185 -1.25 18.99 -11.42
N ILE A 186 -0.79 18.00 -10.66
CA ILE A 186 -1.64 17.05 -9.93
C ILE A 186 -1.89 17.59 -8.53
N LYS A 187 -3.16 17.75 -8.17
CA LYS A 187 -3.59 18.12 -6.82
C LYS A 187 -4.33 16.96 -6.17
N VAL A 188 -3.70 16.33 -5.18
CA VAL A 188 -4.33 15.26 -4.39
C VAL A 188 -5.31 15.88 -3.39
N VAL A 189 -6.56 15.38 -3.38
CA VAL A 189 -7.63 15.79 -2.45
C VAL A 189 -8.14 14.58 -1.65
N ASN A 190 -8.80 14.84 -0.52
CA ASN A 190 -9.39 13.82 0.37
C ASN A 190 -8.41 12.77 0.94
N GLN A 191 -7.11 13.08 1.02
CA GLN A 191 -6.09 12.20 1.58
C GLN A 191 -6.31 11.90 3.08
N ARG A 192 -6.89 12.87 3.83
CA ARG A 192 -7.14 12.73 5.27
C ARG A 192 -8.25 11.72 5.56
N GLU A 193 -9.31 11.74 4.78
CA GLU A 193 -10.43 10.81 4.85
C GLU A 193 -9.94 9.38 4.59
N ALA A 194 -9.02 9.20 3.63
CA ALA A 194 -8.37 7.91 3.39
C ALA A 194 -7.56 7.43 4.60
N ALA A 195 -6.74 8.30 5.21
CA ALA A 195 -5.93 7.99 6.40
C ALA A 195 -6.77 7.52 7.57
N ILE A 196 -7.82 8.29 7.86
CA ILE A 196 -8.74 8.04 8.97
C ILE A 196 -9.45 6.70 8.74
N SER A 197 -9.95 6.42 7.53
CA SER A 197 -10.69 5.17 7.26
C SER A 197 -9.92 3.87 7.52
N ASN A 198 -8.61 3.84 7.23
CA ASN A 198 -7.80 2.65 7.46
C ASN A 198 -7.35 2.51 8.92
N ILE A 199 -7.09 3.64 9.58
CA ILE A 199 -6.82 3.71 11.03
C ILE A 199 -7.95 3.08 11.85
N PHE A 200 -9.22 3.26 11.45
CA PHE A 200 -10.37 2.72 12.17
C PHE A 200 -10.79 1.31 11.76
N ARG A 201 -10.24 0.77 10.66
CA ARG A 201 -10.54 -0.60 10.16
C ARG A 201 -9.70 -1.66 10.86
N HIS A 202 -8.44 -1.34 11.13
CA HIS A 202 -7.57 -2.23 11.89
C HIS A 202 -8.08 -2.32 13.32
N LYS A 203 -8.62 -3.49 13.68
CA LYS A 203 -9.11 -3.81 15.04
C LYS A 203 -8.03 -3.65 16.10
N GLU A 204 -6.76 -3.69 15.69
CA GLU A 204 -5.59 -3.53 16.52
C GLU A 204 -5.00 -2.14 16.35
N PHE A 205 -5.72 -1.14 16.85
CA PHE A 205 -5.07 0.12 17.21
C PHE A 205 -4.10 -0.19 18.36
N ASN A 206 -2.82 -0.42 18.03
CA ASN A 206 -1.77 -0.72 19.00
C ASN A 206 -1.44 0.52 19.84
N LEU A 207 -2.32 0.88 20.76
CA LEU A 207 -2.17 1.92 21.77
C LEU A 207 -0.92 1.74 22.64
N GLN A 208 -0.40 0.52 22.68
CA GLN A 208 0.86 0.17 23.34
C GLN A 208 2.04 0.93 22.70
N SER A 209 2.07 1.06 21.37
CA SER A 209 3.07 1.87 20.63
C SER A 209 3.03 3.36 20.99
N LEU A 210 1.88 3.84 21.47
CA LEU A 210 1.67 5.21 21.93
C LEU A 210 2.07 5.41 23.40
N GLY A 211 2.69 4.41 24.04
CA GLY A 211 3.14 4.45 25.43
C GLY A 211 2.00 4.37 26.45
N ILE A 212 0.84 3.83 26.04
CA ILE A 212 -0.35 3.72 26.86
C ILE A 212 -0.56 2.23 27.17
N GLY A 213 -0.20 1.80 28.38
CA GLY A 213 -0.47 0.44 28.86
C GLY A 213 -1.86 0.29 29.48
N GLY A 214 -2.48 -0.88 29.29
CA GLY A 214 -3.49 -1.42 30.23
C GLY A 214 -4.99 -1.35 29.84
N LEU A 215 -5.41 -0.59 28.83
CA LEU A 215 -6.86 -0.43 28.47
C LEU A 215 -7.09 -0.27 26.95
N SER A 216 -6.35 -0.99 26.12
CA SER A 216 -6.32 -0.75 24.66
C SER A 216 -7.65 -1.07 23.96
N ALA A 217 -8.33 -2.15 24.32
CA ALA A 217 -9.52 -2.60 23.61
C ALA A 217 -10.75 -1.69 23.82
N GLU A 218 -11.03 -1.33 25.07
CA GLU A 218 -12.14 -0.44 25.43
C GLU A 218 -11.90 0.98 24.89
N PHE A 219 -10.66 1.45 24.97
CA PHE A 219 -10.28 2.75 24.43
C PHE A 219 -10.38 2.79 22.91
N ALA A 220 -9.91 1.75 22.20
CA ALA A 220 -10.04 1.66 20.76
C ALA A 220 -11.51 1.71 20.32
N ASP A 221 -12.42 1.07 21.08
CA ASP A 221 -13.84 1.11 20.78
C ASP A 221 -14.47 2.49 21.03
N ILE A 222 -14.14 3.15 22.15
CA ILE A 222 -14.57 4.53 22.43
C ILE A 222 -14.06 5.48 21.33
N PHE A 223 -12.79 5.34 20.94
CA PHE A 223 -12.16 6.16 19.92
C PHE A 223 -12.84 5.96 18.56
N ARG A 224 -13.07 4.70 18.17
CA ARG A 224 -13.81 4.36 16.95
C ARG A 224 -15.22 4.93 16.94
N ARG A 225 -15.95 4.90 18.07
CA ARG A 225 -17.28 5.52 18.16
C ARG A 225 -17.22 7.04 18.06
N ALA A 226 -16.25 7.67 18.70
CA ALA A 226 -16.11 9.13 18.72
C ALA A 226 -15.73 9.71 17.35
N PHE A 227 -14.79 9.06 16.66
CA PHE A 227 -14.21 9.57 15.42
C PHE A 227 -14.69 8.84 14.17
N GLY A 228 -15.33 7.69 14.29
CA GLY A 228 -15.83 6.89 13.16
C GLY A 228 -16.84 7.65 12.29
N SER A 229 -17.61 8.57 12.86
CA SER A 229 -18.47 9.46 12.06
C SER A 229 -17.69 10.31 11.05
N ARG A 230 -16.45 10.69 11.35
CA ARG A 230 -15.59 11.49 10.45
C ARG A 230 -14.88 10.65 9.38
N VAL A 231 -14.99 9.33 9.46
CA VAL A 231 -14.48 8.38 8.45
C VAL A 231 -15.39 8.35 7.23
N PHE A 232 -16.70 8.54 7.44
CA PHE A 232 -17.67 8.44 6.37
C PHE A 232 -17.69 9.72 5.52
N PRO A 233 -17.81 9.61 4.19
CA PRO A 233 -17.95 10.77 3.33
C PRO A 233 -19.09 11.68 3.79
N PRO A 234 -18.93 13.02 3.72
CA PRO A 234 -19.91 13.97 4.24
C PRO A 234 -21.30 13.84 3.60
N HIS A 235 -21.37 13.35 2.36
CA HIS A 235 -22.65 13.09 1.68
C HIS A 235 -23.43 11.91 2.29
N VAL A 236 -22.74 10.93 2.90
CA VAL A 236 -23.34 9.78 3.56
C VAL A 236 -23.80 10.17 4.97
N THR A 237 -22.97 10.88 5.73
CA THR A 237 -23.32 11.33 7.09
C THR A 237 -24.50 12.28 7.09
N ASN A 238 -24.58 13.18 6.11
CA ASN A 238 -25.71 14.10 5.97
C ASN A 238 -27.03 13.38 5.63
N LYS A 239 -26.98 12.36 4.75
CA LYS A 239 -28.16 11.54 4.42
C LYS A 239 -28.62 10.66 5.58
N LEU A 240 -27.68 10.16 6.38
CA LEU A 240 -27.95 9.31 7.54
C LEU A 240 -28.25 10.12 8.83
N GLY A 241 -28.18 11.45 8.78
CA GLY A 241 -28.41 12.31 9.95
C GLY A 241 -27.42 12.07 11.09
N ILE A 242 -26.22 11.54 10.81
CA ILE A 242 -25.24 11.17 11.82
C ILE A 242 -24.63 12.43 12.42
N LYS A 243 -24.91 12.70 13.70
CA LYS A 243 -24.30 13.80 14.44
C LYS A 243 -22.88 13.43 14.86
N HIS A 244 -21.91 14.23 14.43
CA HIS A 244 -20.52 14.07 14.85
C HIS A 244 -20.35 14.40 16.33
N VAL A 245 -19.50 13.63 17.01
CA VAL A 245 -19.07 13.94 18.37
C VAL A 245 -18.29 15.27 18.36
N LYS A 246 -18.74 16.23 19.16
CA LYS A 246 -18.18 17.58 19.23
C LYS A 246 -16.87 17.64 20.03
N GLY A 247 -16.72 16.76 21.02
CA GLY A 247 -15.56 16.70 21.88
C GLY A 247 -15.62 15.49 22.80
N MET A 248 -14.49 15.16 23.41
CA MET A 248 -14.34 14.01 24.31
C MET A 248 -13.62 14.50 25.58
N LEU A 249 -14.13 14.11 26.75
CA LEU A 249 -13.54 14.47 28.04
C LEU A 249 -12.76 13.27 28.59
N LEU A 250 -11.45 13.44 28.76
CA LEU A 250 -10.60 12.46 29.44
C LEU A 250 -10.46 12.86 30.91
N TYR A 251 -10.96 12.03 31.84
CA TYR A 251 -10.85 12.26 33.29
C TYR A 251 -10.22 11.05 33.99
N GLY A 252 -9.61 11.29 35.15
CA GLY A 252 -9.00 10.24 35.98
C GLY A 252 -7.83 10.77 36.82
N PRO A 253 -7.24 9.94 37.70
CA PRO A 253 -6.13 10.31 38.59
C PRO A 253 -4.92 10.94 37.87
N SER A 254 -4.13 11.78 38.55
CA SER A 254 -2.88 12.31 37.98
C SER A 254 -1.93 11.17 37.57
N GLY A 255 -1.21 11.32 36.46
CA GLY A 255 -0.25 10.30 35.98
C GLY A 255 -0.82 9.24 35.02
N THR A 256 -2.13 9.21 34.75
CA THR A 256 -2.75 8.21 33.85
C THR A 256 -2.63 8.50 32.34
N GLY A 257 -1.64 9.29 31.90
CA GLY A 257 -1.35 9.48 30.48
C GLY A 257 -2.36 10.30 29.64
N LYS A 258 -3.40 10.92 30.24
CA LYS A 258 -4.44 11.71 29.52
C LYS A 258 -3.88 12.77 28.57
N THR A 259 -2.88 13.53 29.02
CA THR A 259 -2.22 14.56 28.22
C THR A 259 -1.44 13.95 27.05
N LEU A 260 -0.75 12.84 27.31
CA LEU A 260 0.02 12.12 26.30
C LEU A 260 -0.94 11.58 25.24
N MET A 261 -2.06 10.98 25.64
CA MET A 261 -3.15 10.55 24.74
C MET A 261 -3.64 11.69 23.85
N ALA A 262 -4.00 12.85 24.43
CA ALA A 262 -4.53 13.98 23.67
C ALA A 262 -3.53 14.45 22.58
N ARG A 263 -2.23 14.46 22.91
CA ARG A 263 -1.17 14.80 21.95
C ARG A 263 -1.01 13.76 20.86
N GLN A 264 -1.00 12.48 21.20
CA GLN A 264 -0.87 11.40 20.22
C GLN A 264 -2.05 11.34 19.26
N ILE A 265 -3.27 11.51 19.78
CA ILE A 265 -4.48 11.63 18.97
C ILE A 265 -4.39 12.84 18.02
N GLY A 266 -3.93 13.98 18.52
CA GLY A 266 -3.70 15.18 17.71
C GLY A 266 -2.74 14.93 16.55
N LYS A 267 -1.59 14.30 16.82
CA LYS A 267 -0.60 13.92 15.81
C LYS A 267 -1.18 12.93 14.79
N MET A 268 -1.84 11.88 15.26
CA MET A 268 -2.44 10.85 14.41
C MET A 268 -3.48 11.41 13.45
N LEU A 269 -4.32 12.33 13.94
CA LEU A 269 -5.37 12.96 13.13
C LEU A 269 -4.86 14.16 12.32
N ASN A 270 -3.54 14.42 12.28
CA ASN A 270 -2.95 15.63 11.70
C ASN A 270 -3.67 16.92 12.15
N GLY A 271 -4.12 16.93 13.41
CA GLY A 271 -4.80 18.05 14.05
C GLY A 271 -3.81 19.10 14.56
N LYS A 272 -4.32 20.30 14.90
CA LYS A 272 -3.53 21.28 15.64
C LYS A 272 -3.16 20.70 17.00
N GLU A 273 -1.94 20.97 17.47
CA GLU A 273 -1.52 20.53 18.80
C GLU A 273 -2.50 21.03 19.87
N PRO A 274 -2.88 20.18 20.83
CA PRO A 274 -3.82 20.57 21.88
C PRO A 274 -3.20 21.68 22.74
N LYS A 275 -3.97 22.75 22.94
CA LYS A 275 -3.60 23.82 23.89
C LYS A 275 -3.63 23.23 25.30
N MET A 276 -2.47 23.25 25.96
CA MET A 276 -2.30 22.76 27.33
C MET A 276 -2.44 23.93 28.30
N GLU A 277 -3.62 24.09 28.88
CA GLU A 277 -3.79 25.01 30.01
C GLU A 277 -3.49 24.24 31.30
N ARG A 278 -2.42 24.63 32.00
CA ARG A 278 -2.16 24.17 33.37
C ARG A 278 -2.95 25.12 34.28
N ASN A 279 -3.99 24.59 34.90
CA ASN A 279 -4.56 25.21 36.11
C ASN A 279 -3.67 24.92 37.31
#